data_AF-A0A934B4A0-F1
#
_entry.id   AF-A0A934B4A0-F1
#
_cell.length_a   1.000
_cell.length_b   1.000
_cell.length_c   1.000
_cell.angle_alpha   90.00
_cell.angle_beta   90.00
_cell.angle_gamma   90.00
#
_symmetry.space_group_name_H-M   'P 1'
#
loop_
_entity.id
_entity.type
_entity.pdbx_description
1 polymer ?
#
loop_
_entity_poly.entity_id
_entity_poly.type
_entity_poly.pdbx_seq_one_letter_code
_entity_poly.pdbx_strand_id
1 'polypeptide(L)'
;MITVADGTLLNYESAQSHPVTVQVTDRGGLTYRETFRIDLANINEVPTDLSLSANMVAENAATGTVVGTVTGTDPDAGDTKTYSLTDTVGGRFAIDSTTGQLTVADGSLLNYEAATSHTVTVRMTDSGGQSYNETFTINLTNVNETPTGADATDAPTEDTANTLTTVNFGTRETNKIQNTPSSGLSLLIEGEEEGFRLPDGLQKTIEIKTEAPVTAD
;
A
#
# COMPACT_ATOMS: atom_id res chain seq x y z
N MET A 1 -55.37 25.21 -8.58
CA MET A 1 -54.06 24.96 -7.96
C MET A 1 -53.49 23.73 -8.62
N ILE A 2 -52.31 23.81 -9.23
CA ILE A 2 -51.56 22.64 -9.71
C ILE A 2 -50.82 22.09 -8.49
N THR A 3 -50.85 20.77 -8.30
CA THR A 3 -50.11 20.08 -7.24
C THR A 3 -49.19 19.05 -7.88
N VAL A 4 -48.04 18.83 -7.28
CA VAL A 4 -47.11 17.79 -7.71
C VAL A 4 -47.65 16.46 -7.17
N ALA A 5 -47.93 15.52 -8.06
CA ALA A 5 -48.48 14.21 -7.70
C ALA A 5 -47.40 13.27 -7.14
N ASP A 6 -46.20 13.32 -7.69
CA ASP A 6 -45.02 12.58 -7.24
C ASP A 6 -43.77 13.44 -7.44
N GLY A 7 -43.17 13.85 -6.32
CA GLY A 7 -41.98 14.71 -6.34
C GLY A 7 -40.71 13.97 -6.81
N THR A 8 -40.68 12.65 -6.74
CA THR A 8 -39.50 11.85 -7.12
C THR A 8 -39.25 11.84 -8.63
N LEU A 9 -40.24 12.27 -9.42
CA LEU A 9 -40.13 12.45 -10.87
C LEU A 9 -39.49 13.78 -11.25
N LEU A 10 -39.30 14.69 -10.29
CA LEU A 10 -38.64 15.97 -10.53
C LEU A 10 -37.14 15.79 -10.29
N ASN A 11 -36.35 15.96 -11.34
CA ASN A 11 -34.90 15.86 -11.32
C ASN A 11 -34.36 16.93 -12.29
N TYR A 12 -33.66 17.91 -11.74
CA TYR A 12 -33.19 19.08 -12.50
C TYR A 12 -32.14 18.67 -13.55
N GLU A 13 -31.27 17.74 -13.17
CA GLU A 13 -30.15 17.19 -13.94
C GLU A 13 -30.67 16.42 -15.16
N SER A 14 -31.87 15.84 -15.04
CA SER A 14 -32.56 15.14 -16.13
C SER A 14 -33.41 16.09 -16.99
N ALA A 15 -34.16 17.00 -16.35
CA ALA A 15 -35.02 17.95 -17.03
C ALA A 15 -35.26 19.20 -16.17
N GLN A 16 -34.76 20.35 -16.65
CA GLN A 16 -34.89 21.63 -15.94
C GLN A 16 -36.31 22.23 -15.97
N SER A 17 -37.23 21.67 -16.78
CA SER A 17 -38.62 22.11 -16.82
C SER A 17 -39.57 21.01 -17.28
N HIS A 18 -40.83 21.07 -16.83
CA HIS A 18 -41.89 20.14 -17.22
C HIS A 18 -43.06 20.87 -17.90
N PRO A 19 -43.49 20.42 -19.09
CA PRO A 19 -44.68 20.97 -19.74
C PRO A 19 -45.96 20.42 -19.09
N VAL A 20 -46.91 21.31 -18.81
CA VAL A 20 -48.24 20.99 -18.29
C VAL A 20 -49.28 21.55 -19.24
N THR A 21 -50.05 20.67 -19.89
CA THR A 21 -51.15 21.06 -20.77
C THR A 21 -52.47 21.08 -20.03
N VAL A 22 -53.13 22.24 -19.99
CA VAL A 22 -54.49 22.40 -19.45
C VAL A 22 -55.48 22.45 -20.60
N GLN A 23 -56.50 21.58 -20.56
CA GLN A 23 -57.65 21.66 -21.48
C GLN A 23 -58.86 22.24 -20.75
N VAL A 24 -59.49 23.24 -21.35
CA VAL A 24 -60.84 23.69 -20.97
C VAL A 24 -61.85 23.20 -22.01
N THR A 25 -63.05 22.87 -21.57
CA THR A 25 -64.14 22.42 -22.44
C THR A 25 -65.41 23.14 -22.06
N ASP A 26 -66.07 23.76 -23.04
CA ASP A 26 -67.33 24.45 -22.81
C ASP A 26 -68.52 23.48 -22.75
N ARG A 27 -69.72 23.99 -22.45
CA ARG A 27 -70.95 23.17 -22.38
C ARG A 27 -71.34 22.57 -23.73
N GLY A 28 -70.90 23.18 -24.84
CA GLY A 28 -71.12 22.69 -26.20
C GLY A 28 -70.12 21.62 -26.66
N GLY A 29 -69.09 21.34 -25.86
CA GLY A 29 -68.06 20.35 -26.14
C GLY A 29 -66.84 20.89 -26.92
N LEU A 30 -66.77 22.19 -27.18
CA LEU A 30 -65.57 22.78 -27.79
C LEU A 30 -64.45 22.87 -26.77
N THR A 31 -63.22 22.64 -27.23
CA THR A 31 -62.04 22.55 -26.35
C THR A 31 -60.98 23.58 -26.71
N TYR A 32 -60.31 24.13 -25.71
CA TYR A 32 -59.07 24.89 -25.88
C TYR A 32 -57.98 24.28 -25.00
N ARG A 33 -56.75 24.21 -25.51
CA ARG A 33 -55.58 23.66 -24.81
C ARG A 33 -54.49 24.70 -24.76
N GLU A 34 -53.85 24.81 -23.60
CA GLU A 34 -52.66 25.63 -23.42
C GLU A 34 -51.61 24.89 -22.61
N THR A 35 -50.35 25.03 -23.00
CA THR A 35 -49.22 24.38 -22.34
C THR A 35 -48.38 25.40 -21.61
N PHE A 36 -48.20 25.19 -20.31
CA PHE A 36 -47.34 25.97 -19.45
C PHE A 36 -46.07 25.17 -19.15
N ARG A 37 -44.94 25.85 -18.93
CA ARG A 37 -43.75 25.21 -18.38
C ARG A 37 -43.66 25.48 -16.90
N ILE A 38 -43.35 24.44 -16.14
CA ILE A 38 -42.97 24.55 -14.74
C ILE A 38 -41.46 24.35 -14.69
N ASP A 39 -40.71 25.41 -14.42
CA ASP A 39 -39.27 25.34 -14.28
C ASP A 39 -38.90 24.75 -12.92
N LEU A 40 -37.85 23.94 -12.89
CA LEU A 40 -37.29 23.39 -11.66
C LEU A 40 -36.16 24.31 -11.18
N ALA A 41 -36.09 24.53 -9.87
CA ALA A 41 -34.93 25.14 -9.25
C ALA A 41 -33.90 24.05 -8.97
N ASN A 42 -32.63 24.28 -9.30
CA ASN A 42 -31.60 23.32 -8.92
C ASN A 42 -31.39 23.31 -7.40
N ILE A 43 -31.12 22.13 -6.86
CA ILE A 43 -30.66 21.92 -5.50
C ILE A 43 -29.35 21.16 -5.57
N ASN A 44 -28.45 21.36 -4.61
CA ASN A 44 -27.18 20.64 -4.61
C ASN A 44 -27.39 19.20 -4.10
N GLU A 45 -26.96 18.20 -4.85
CA GLU A 45 -26.95 16.79 -4.47
C GLU A 45 -25.63 16.35 -3.85
N VAL A 46 -25.64 15.19 -3.18
CA VAL A 46 -24.42 14.64 -2.59
C VAL A 46 -23.61 13.96 -3.71
N PRO A 47 -22.27 14.07 -3.70
CA PRO A 47 -21.39 13.19 -4.44
C PRO A 47 -21.79 11.71 -4.33
N THR A 48 -21.69 10.96 -5.43
CA THR A 48 -22.22 9.58 -5.47
C THR A 48 -21.16 8.51 -5.59
N ASP A 49 -19.96 8.84 -6.05
CA ASP A 49 -18.91 7.85 -6.30
C ASP A 49 -17.52 8.47 -6.30
N LEU A 50 -16.51 7.64 -6.02
CA LEU A 50 -15.10 7.93 -6.23
C LEU A 50 -14.41 6.74 -6.90
N SER A 51 -13.62 7.04 -7.93
CA SER A 51 -12.80 6.07 -8.64
C SER A 51 -11.32 6.43 -8.49
N LEU A 52 -10.46 5.42 -8.38
CA LEU A 52 -9.00 5.57 -8.35
C LEU A 52 -8.39 4.96 -9.61
N SER A 53 -7.58 5.74 -10.34
CA SER A 53 -7.04 5.32 -11.64
C SER A 53 -6.01 4.19 -11.56
N ALA A 54 -5.27 4.09 -10.46
CA ALA A 54 -4.25 3.09 -10.20
C ALA A 54 -3.99 2.95 -8.70
N ASN A 55 -3.67 1.75 -8.25
CA ASN A 55 -3.57 1.41 -6.83
C ASN A 55 -2.36 0.52 -6.50
N MET A 56 -1.28 0.63 -7.28
CA MET A 56 -0.04 -0.11 -7.06
C MET A 56 1.14 0.85 -6.97
N VAL A 57 2.06 0.60 -6.04
CA VAL A 57 3.29 1.38 -5.88
C VAL A 57 4.41 0.47 -5.37
N ALA A 58 5.66 0.72 -5.78
CA ALA A 58 6.80 -0.04 -5.26
C ALA A 58 7.06 0.32 -3.80
N GLU A 59 7.52 -0.65 -3.01
CA GLU A 59 7.85 -0.40 -1.60
C GLU A 59 9.02 0.57 -1.42
N ASN A 60 9.93 0.66 -2.38
CA ASN A 60 11.05 1.60 -2.36
C ASN A 60 10.74 2.90 -3.12
N ALA A 61 9.46 3.19 -3.39
CA ALA A 61 9.06 4.41 -4.08
C ALA A 61 9.51 5.66 -3.31
N ALA A 62 10.01 6.65 -4.04
CA ALA A 62 10.43 7.92 -3.44
C ALA A 62 9.23 8.75 -2.97
N THR A 63 9.46 9.63 -1.99
CA THR A 63 8.48 10.68 -1.66
C THR A 63 8.12 11.49 -2.90
N GLY A 64 6.83 11.73 -3.10
CA GLY A 64 6.25 12.39 -4.26
C GLY A 64 5.92 11.46 -5.43
N THR A 65 6.23 10.16 -5.34
CA THR A 65 5.79 9.19 -6.37
C THR A 65 4.26 9.17 -6.44
N VAL A 66 3.73 9.35 -7.65
CA VAL A 66 2.30 9.27 -7.93
C VAL A 66 1.84 7.81 -7.89
N VAL A 67 0.83 7.52 -7.08
CA VAL A 67 0.17 6.21 -7.01
C VAL A 67 -0.95 6.15 -8.04
N GLY A 68 -1.77 7.18 -8.11
CA GLY A 68 -2.91 7.30 -9.01
C GLY A 68 -3.66 8.61 -8.79
N THR A 69 -4.75 8.81 -9.54
CA THR A 69 -5.61 9.98 -9.40
C THR A 69 -7.01 9.53 -9.01
N VAL A 70 -7.55 10.17 -7.98
CA VAL A 70 -8.95 10.01 -7.56
C VAL A 70 -9.82 10.96 -8.35
N THR A 71 -10.93 10.45 -8.89
CA THR A 71 -11.96 11.23 -9.57
C THR A 71 -13.32 10.93 -8.97
N GLY A 72 -14.11 11.97 -8.66
CA GLY A 72 -15.45 11.79 -8.09
C GLY A 72 -16.59 12.10 -9.05
N THR A 73 -17.68 11.36 -8.91
CA THR A 73 -18.96 11.60 -9.62
C THR A 73 -19.90 12.41 -8.75
N ASP A 74 -20.51 13.44 -9.32
CA ASP A 74 -21.50 14.27 -8.66
C ASP A 74 -22.68 14.52 -9.63
N PRO A 75 -23.94 14.42 -9.17
CA PRO A 75 -25.09 14.74 -10.01
C PRO A 75 -25.08 16.17 -10.56
N ASP A 76 -24.58 17.14 -9.80
CA ASP A 76 -24.52 18.55 -10.18
C ASP A 76 -23.45 18.78 -11.26
N ALA A 77 -23.92 19.02 -12.49
CA ALA A 77 -23.05 19.22 -13.63
C ALA A 77 -22.18 20.48 -13.50
N GLY A 78 -20.86 20.29 -13.59
CA GLY A 78 -19.89 21.38 -13.51
C GLY A 78 -19.52 21.79 -12.08
N ASP A 79 -19.95 21.03 -11.08
CA ASP A 79 -19.63 21.35 -9.70
C ASP A 79 -18.13 21.15 -9.36
N THR A 80 -17.64 21.96 -8.42
CA THR A 80 -16.25 21.89 -7.95
C THR A 80 -16.08 20.75 -6.97
N LYS A 81 -14.98 20.01 -7.10
CA LYS A 81 -14.67 18.86 -6.25
C LYS A 81 -13.39 19.12 -5.49
N THR A 82 -13.42 18.90 -4.19
CA THR A 82 -12.24 18.99 -3.32
C THR A 82 -11.98 17.64 -2.66
N TYR A 83 -10.72 17.21 -2.65
CA TYR A 83 -10.32 15.88 -2.15
C TYR A 83 -9.50 15.98 -0.87
N SER A 84 -9.64 15.00 0.01
CA SER A 84 -8.85 14.89 1.24
C SER A 84 -8.76 13.42 1.69
N LEU A 85 -7.73 13.09 2.49
CA LEU A 85 -7.69 11.83 3.22
C LEU A 85 -8.43 12.03 4.56
N THR A 86 -9.24 11.06 4.97
CA THR A 86 -9.97 11.17 6.25
C THR A 86 -9.07 10.94 7.47
N ASP A 87 -7.90 10.36 7.27
CA ASP A 87 -6.83 10.23 8.25
C ASP A 87 -5.46 10.43 7.58
N THR A 88 -4.38 10.28 8.34
CA THR A 88 -3.01 10.44 7.82
C THR A 88 -2.45 9.17 7.18
N VAL A 89 -3.14 8.03 7.27
CA VAL A 89 -2.62 6.71 6.83
C VAL A 89 -1.21 6.44 7.40
N GLY A 90 -0.98 6.84 8.65
CA GLY A 90 0.33 6.75 9.29
C GLY A 90 1.43 7.60 8.65
N GLY A 91 1.09 8.59 7.82
CA GLY A 91 2.01 9.47 7.10
C GLY A 91 2.48 8.95 5.73
N ARG A 92 1.92 7.82 5.25
CA ARG A 92 2.40 7.13 4.04
C ARG A 92 2.00 7.80 2.74
N PHE A 93 0.80 8.38 2.69
CA PHE A 93 0.21 8.94 1.47
C PHE A 93 -0.29 10.37 1.70
N ALA A 94 -0.33 11.14 0.62
CA ALA A 94 -0.92 12.46 0.55
C ALA A 94 -1.79 12.57 -0.70
N ILE A 95 -2.80 13.44 -0.66
CA ILE A 95 -3.65 13.73 -1.82
C ILE A 95 -3.65 15.22 -2.10
N ASP A 96 -3.51 15.59 -3.37
CA ASP A 96 -3.72 16.98 -3.80
C ASP A 96 -5.22 17.28 -3.83
N SER A 97 -5.63 18.34 -3.14
CA SER A 97 -7.04 18.63 -2.90
C SER A 97 -7.81 19.05 -4.15
N THR A 98 -7.12 19.50 -5.20
CA THR A 98 -7.76 20.04 -6.40
C THR A 98 -7.78 19.02 -7.53
N THR A 99 -6.66 18.32 -7.70
CA THR A 99 -6.45 17.37 -8.79
C THR A 99 -6.83 15.95 -8.41
N GLY A 100 -6.95 15.64 -7.11
CA GLY A 100 -7.19 14.28 -6.61
C GLY A 100 -5.96 13.37 -6.75
N GLN A 101 -4.78 13.91 -7.05
CA GLN A 101 -3.56 13.12 -7.22
C GLN A 101 -3.10 12.54 -5.89
N LEU A 102 -3.13 11.21 -5.77
CA LEU A 102 -2.63 10.45 -4.62
C LEU A 102 -1.14 10.16 -4.82
N THR A 103 -0.32 10.55 -3.86
CA THR A 103 1.14 10.42 -3.89
C THR A 103 1.67 9.76 -2.62
N VAL A 104 2.87 9.20 -2.71
CA VAL A 104 3.65 8.74 -1.55
C VAL A 104 4.15 9.97 -0.79
N ALA A 105 3.73 10.12 0.46
CA ALA A 105 4.18 11.22 1.33
C ALA A 105 5.54 10.91 1.98
N ASP A 106 5.73 9.67 2.44
CA ASP A 106 7.00 9.21 2.98
C ASP A 106 7.28 7.78 2.52
N GLY A 107 8.21 7.65 1.56
CA GLY A 107 8.62 6.37 0.99
C GLY A 107 9.31 5.45 2.00
N SER A 108 9.95 6.00 3.04
CA SER A 108 10.65 5.20 4.05
C SER A 108 9.72 4.37 4.92
N LEU A 109 8.43 4.70 4.92
CA LEU A 109 7.41 3.96 5.66
C LEU A 109 6.98 2.70 4.91
N LEU A 110 7.10 2.67 3.58
CA LEU A 110 6.67 1.56 2.74
C LEU A 110 7.66 0.38 2.85
N ASN A 111 7.11 -0.81 3.10
CA ASN A 111 7.88 -2.04 3.29
C ASN A 111 6.91 -3.21 3.04
N TYR A 112 7.14 -3.96 1.98
CA TYR A 112 6.33 -5.06 1.51
C TYR A 112 6.37 -6.25 2.47
N GLU A 113 7.54 -6.59 3.00
CA GLU A 113 7.72 -7.67 3.98
C GLU A 113 6.97 -7.38 5.29
N ALA A 114 6.82 -6.10 5.65
CA ALA A 114 6.03 -5.68 6.81
C ALA A 114 4.51 -5.65 6.51
N ALA A 115 4.13 -5.11 5.35
CA ALA A 115 2.74 -5.05 4.90
C ALA A 115 2.66 -4.94 3.38
N THR A 116 1.98 -5.89 2.73
CA THR A 116 1.85 -5.91 1.26
C THR A 116 0.86 -4.88 0.71
N SER A 117 0.08 -4.21 1.57
CA SER A 117 -0.89 -3.20 1.17
C SER A 117 -1.29 -2.26 2.31
N HIS A 118 -1.91 -1.13 1.94
CA HIS A 118 -2.45 -0.13 2.84
C HIS A 118 -3.83 0.35 2.38
N THR A 119 -4.74 0.62 3.32
CA THR A 119 -6.03 1.22 3.02
C THR A 119 -5.97 2.73 3.14
N VAL A 120 -6.52 3.44 2.15
CA VAL A 120 -6.67 4.90 2.16
C VAL A 120 -8.15 5.23 2.02
N THR A 121 -8.71 6.01 2.94
CA THR A 121 -10.08 6.51 2.81
C THR A 121 -10.03 7.96 2.33
N VAL A 122 -10.57 8.18 1.14
CA VAL A 122 -10.60 9.48 0.47
C VAL A 122 -11.99 10.07 0.61
N ARG A 123 -12.06 11.34 1.00
CA ARG A 123 -13.28 12.14 1.01
C ARG A 123 -13.26 13.13 -0.14
N MET A 124 -14.34 13.17 -0.90
CA MET A 124 -14.63 14.25 -1.85
C MET A 124 -15.74 15.13 -1.27
N THR A 125 -15.57 16.45 -1.40
CA THR A 125 -16.55 17.47 -0.99
C THR A 125 -16.88 18.36 -2.17
N ASP A 126 -18.17 18.55 -2.42
CA ASP A 126 -18.76 19.36 -3.48
C ASP A 126 -18.75 20.87 -3.11
N SER A 127 -19.28 21.76 -3.96
CA SER A 127 -19.34 23.20 -3.61
C SER A 127 -20.41 23.54 -2.58
N GLY A 128 -21.46 22.72 -2.48
CA GLY A 128 -22.50 22.81 -1.46
C GLY A 128 -22.05 22.36 -0.06
N GLY A 129 -20.86 21.77 0.05
CA GLY A 129 -20.29 21.23 1.29
C GLY A 129 -20.75 19.81 1.63
N GLN A 130 -21.47 19.12 0.75
CA GLN A 130 -21.81 17.71 0.93
C GLN A 130 -20.62 16.83 0.53
N SER A 131 -20.59 15.59 1.03
CA SER A 131 -19.41 14.75 0.87
C SER A 131 -19.72 13.29 0.72
N TYR A 132 -18.81 12.61 0.02
CA TYR A 132 -18.78 11.15 -0.12
C TYR A 132 -17.38 10.63 0.19
N ASN A 133 -17.31 9.50 0.88
CA ASN A 133 -16.08 8.84 1.25
C ASN A 133 -15.99 7.49 0.56
N GLU A 134 -14.81 7.14 0.05
CA GLU A 134 -14.53 5.81 -0.51
C GLU A 134 -13.20 5.29 0.01
N THR A 135 -13.11 3.98 0.21
CA THR A 135 -11.87 3.35 0.71
C THR A 135 -11.20 2.56 -0.40
N PHE A 136 -9.96 2.93 -0.71
CA PHE A 136 -9.12 2.25 -1.69
C PHE A 136 -8.04 1.43 -1.00
N THR A 137 -7.71 0.27 -1.57
CA THR A 137 -6.54 -0.52 -1.17
C THR A 137 -5.39 -0.22 -2.12
N ILE A 138 -4.29 0.29 -1.58
CA ILE A 138 -3.03 0.52 -2.27
C ILE A 138 -2.11 -0.67 -2.03
N ASN A 139 -1.78 -1.40 -3.10
CA ASN A 139 -0.92 -2.57 -3.05
C ASN A 139 0.54 -2.16 -3.23
N LEU A 140 1.42 -2.74 -2.43
CA LEU A 140 2.84 -2.63 -2.63
C LEU A 140 3.33 -3.70 -3.61
N THR A 141 4.29 -3.36 -4.46
CA THR A 141 5.05 -4.34 -5.23
C THR A 141 6.41 -4.56 -4.58
N ASN A 142 6.73 -5.84 -4.34
CA ASN A 142 8.00 -6.26 -3.75
C ASN A 142 9.19 -5.85 -4.65
N VAL A 143 10.23 -5.30 -4.04
CA VAL A 143 11.52 -5.03 -4.67
C VAL A 143 12.62 -5.73 -3.88
N ASN A 144 13.27 -6.72 -4.50
CA ASN A 144 14.35 -7.47 -3.85
C ASN A 144 15.46 -6.54 -3.28
N GLU A 145 15.61 -6.52 -1.96
CA GLU A 145 16.73 -5.87 -1.29
C GLU A 145 17.96 -6.78 -1.14
N THR A 146 19.11 -6.17 -0.86
CA THR A 146 20.30 -6.92 -0.45
C THR A 146 20.03 -7.62 0.89
N PRO A 147 20.47 -8.87 1.08
CA PRO A 147 20.38 -9.54 2.37
C PRO A 147 20.99 -8.68 3.49
N THR A 148 20.21 -8.36 4.51
CA THR A 148 20.70 -7.70 5.71
C THR A 148 20.87 -8.76 6.81
N GLY A 149 22.10 -9.18 7.02
CA GLY A 149 22.46 -10.02 8.17
C GLY A 149 22.75 -9.14 9.38
N ALA A 150 22.03 -9.33 10.48
CA ALA A 150 22.41 -8.77 11.77
C ALA A 150 23.44 -9.67 12.45
N ASP A 151 24.44 -9.01 13.06
CA ASP A 151 25.47 -9.50 13.99
C ASP A 151 26.54 -10.46 13.44
N ALA A 152 27.42 -9.92 12.59
CA ALA A 152 28.85 -10.23 12.71
C ALA A 152 29.52 -9.21 13.64
N THR A 153 29.05 -9.12 14.88
CA THR A 153 29.80 -8.46 15.97
C THR A 153 30.53 -9.49 16.84
N ASP A 154 30.95 -10.60 16.23
CA ASP A 154 32.12 -11.32 16.73
C ASP A 154 33.35 -10.72 16.06
N ALA A 155 33.83 -9.60 16.60
CA ALA A 155 35.24 -9.31 16.50
C ALA A 155 35.93 -10.25 17.49
N PRO A 156 36.59 -11.34 17.08
CA PRO A 156 37.32 -12.17 18.02
C PRO A 156 38.45 -11.30 18.59
N THR A 157 38.30 -10.85 19.83
CA THR A 157 39.45 -10.45 20.63
C THR A 157 40.23 -11.73 20.95
N GLU A 158 41.55 -11.67 20.82
CA GLU A 158 42.48 -12.80 20.97
C GLU A 158 42.29 -13.62 22.26
N ASP A 159 41.67 -13.03 23.29
CA ASP A 159 41.61 -13.60 24.65
C ASP A 159 40.18 -13.86 25.18
N THR A 160 39.19 -14.03 24.31
CA THR A 160 37.90 -14.62 24.71
C THR A 160 37.72 -15.96 24.02
N ALA A 161 37.46 -17.00 24.82
CA ALA A 161 37.01 -18.28 24.33
C ALA A 161 35.61 -18.12 23.70
N ASN A 162 35.57 -17.63 22.46
CA ASN A 162 34.38 -17.64 21.65
C ASN A 162 34.11 -19.09 21.27
N THR A 163 33.16 -19.71 21.98
CA THR A 163 32.55 -20.95 21.53
C THR A 163 31.73 -20.61 20.30
N LEU A 164 32.28 -20.90 19.11
CA LEU A 164 31.56 -20.90 17.85
C LEU A 164 30.54 -22.06 17.90
N THR A 165 29.37 -21.81 18.48
CA THR A 165 28.44 -22.89 18.85
C THR A 165 27.77 -23.55 17.66
N THR A 166 27.68 -22.88 16.50
CA THR A 166 27.14 -23.48 15.28
C THR A 166 27.65 -22.74 14.05
N VAL A 167 28.44 -23.40 13.19
CA VAL A 167 28.56 -22.97 11.78
C VAL A 167 27.71 -23.92 10.96
N ASN A 168 26.55 -23.44 10.51
CA ASN A 168 25.62 -24.24 9.74
C ASN A 168 26.03 -24.22 8.26
N PHE A 169 26.94 -25.11 7.85
CA PHE A 169 27.39 -25.25 6.45
C PHE A 169 26.39 -25.97 5.53
N GLY A 170 25.10 -26.05 5.91
CA GLY A 170 24.04 -26.57 5.06
C GLY A 170 24.03 -28.10 4.88
N THR A 171 24.77 -28.86 5.69
CA THR A 171 24.62 -30.32 5.79
C THR A 171 24.14 -30.69 7.19
N ARG A 172 23.25 -31.69 7.28
CA ARG A 172 22.39 -32.01 8.45
C ARG A 172 23.13 -32.60 9.67
N GLU A 173 24.42 -32.30 9.86
CA GLU A 173 25.22 -32.91 10.92
C GLU A 173 25.88 -31.84 11.81
N THR A 174 25.70 -31.99 13.12
CA THR A 174 26.18 -31.08 14.17
C THR A 174 27.70 -31.14 14.29
N ASN A 175 28.40 -30.25 13.59
CA ASN A 175 29.84 -30.09 13.76
C ASN A 175 30.13 -29.32 15.07
N LYS A 176 30.84 -29.96 16.02
CA LYS A 176 31.25 -29.32 17.28
C LYS A 176 32.68 -28.81 17.16
N ILE A 177 32.89 -27.53 17.42
CA ILE A 177 34.23 -26.92 17.49
C ILE A 177 34.62 -26.83 18.96
N GLN A 178 35.76 -27.41 19.32
CA GLN A 178 36.32 -27.30 20.68
C GLN A 178 37.64 -26.53 20.62
N ASN A 179 37.74 -25.48 21.43
CA ASN A 179 38.96 -24.71 21.63
C ASN A 179 39.65 -25.23 22.91
N THR A 180 40.91 -25.64 22.83
CA THR A 180 41.70 -26.01 24.01
C THR A 180 42.85 -25.03 24.21
N PRO A 181 43.15 -24.58 25.44
CA PRO A 181 43.80 -23.28 25.66
C PRO A 181 45.31 -23.22 25.39
N SER A 182 45.92 -24.24 24.78
CA SER A 182 47.38 -24.26 24.64
C SER A 182 47.95 -24.70 23.29
N SER A 183 47.14 -25.06 22.30
CA SER A 183 47.67 -25.37 20.96
C SER A 183 46.55 -25.70 19.97
N GLY A 184 46.14 -24.69 19.19
CA GLY A 184 45.41 -24.87 17.94
C GLY A 184 43.91 -25.14 18.05
N LEU A 185 43.15 -24.53 17.14
CA LEU A 185 41.76 -24.90 16.86
C LEU A 185 41.75 -26.29 16.18
N SER A 186 41.04 -27.25 16.77
CA SER A 186 40.85 -28.58 16.18
C SER A 186 39.38 -28.76 15.77
N LEU A 187 39.14 -29.12 14.50
CA LEU A 187 37.82 -29.46 13.98
C LEU A 187 37.66 -30.99 14.01
N LEU A 188 36.73 -31.49 14.83
CA LEU A 188 36.37 -32.91 14.86
C LEU A 188 35.14 -33.12 13.99
N ILE A 189 35.29 -33.84 12.88
CA ILE A 189 34.18 -34.22 11.99
C ILE A 189 33.87 -35.70 12.26
N GLU A 190 32.66 -35.99 12.75
CA GLU A 190 32.14 -37.37 12.86
C GLU A 190 31.07 -37.53 11.77
N GLY A 191 31.25 -38.46 10.83
CA GLY A 191 30.29 -38.73 9.76
C GLY A 191 30.59 -39.98 8.93
N GLU A 192 29.54 -40.65 8.44
CA GLU A 192 29.55 -41.97 7.76
C GLU A 192 29.36 -41.89 6.22
N GLU A 193 29.89 -40.89 5.52
CA GLU A 193 29.81 -40.81 4.04
C GLU A 193 31.18 -40.90 3.36
N GLU A 194 31.20 -41.58 2.21
CA GLU A 194 32.34 -42.23 1.51
C GLU A 194 33.39 -41.29 0.86
N GLY A 195 33.54 -40.05 1.34
CA GLY A 195 34.49 -39.07 0.78
C GLY A 195 35.81 -38.93 1.55
N PHE A 196 35.84 -39.28 2.84
CA PHE A 196 37.01 -39.13 3.69
C PHE A 196 36.87 -39.99 4.96
N ARG A 197 36.96 -41.31 4.84
CA ARG A 197 36.97 -42.19 6.02
C ARG A 197 38.37 -42.26 6.62
N LEU A 198 38.46 -41.95 7.91
CA LEU A 198 39.53 -42.45 8.77
C LEU A 198 39.06 -43.79 9.34
N PRO A 199 39.95 -44.79 9.49
CA PRO A 199 39.60 -46.02 10.20
C PRO A 199 39.13 -45.72 11.62
N ASP A 200 38.19 -46.53 12.13
CA ASP A 200 37.62 -46.38 13.47
C ASP A 200 38.71 -46.15 14.54
N GLY A 201 38.56 -45.07 15.30
CA GLY A 201 39.48 -44.72 16.40
C GLY A 201 40.65 -43.81 16.02
N LEU A 202 40.79 -43.38 14.77
CA LEU A 202 41.81 -42.40 14.37
C LEU A 202 41.24 -40.98 14.29
N GLN A 203 41.80 -40.08 15.10
CA GLN A 203 41.59 -38.63 14.96
C GLN A 203 42.60 -38.08 13.95
N LYS A 204 42.16 -37.23 13.02
CA LYS A 204 43.08 -36.46 12.17
C LYS A 204 43.02 -35.00 12.61
N THR A 205 44.11 -34.54 13.20
CA THR A 205 44.28 -33.11 13.51
C THR A 205 44.54 -32.39 12.20
N ILE A 206 43.63 -31.51 11.78
CA ILE A 206 43.92 -30.52 10.75
C ILE A 206 44.56 -29.34 11.47
N GLU A 207 45.89 -29.25 11.41
CA GLU A 207 46.59 -28.05 11.86
C GLU A 207 46.34 -26.90 10.88
N ILE A 208 45.53 -25.93 11.30
CA ILE A 208 45.46 -24.65 10.60
C ILE A 208 46.64 -23.81 11.09
N LYS A 209 47.69 -23.72 10.27
CA LYS A 209 48.83 -22.83 10.55
C LYS A 209 48.43 -21.40 10.21
N THR A 210 48.40 -20.53 11.19
CA THR A 210 48.38 -19.09 10.95
C THR A 210 49.78 -18.67 10.52
N GLU A 211 49.91 -18.06 9.34
CA GLU A 211 51.18 -17.44 8.95
C GLU A 211 51.49 -16.27 9.90
N ALA A 212 52.78 -16.06 10.20
CA ALA A 212 53.21 -14.95 11.04
C ALA A 212 52.79 -13.60 10.41
N PRO A 213 52.48 -12.58 11.23
CA PRO A 213 52.08 -11.28 10.70
C PRO A 213 53.17 -10.71 9.79
N VAL A 214 52.76 -10.29 8.59
CA VAL A 214 53.64 -9.59 7.65
C VAL A 214 53.98 -8.23 8.27
N THR A 215 55.23 -8.02 8.66
CA THR A 215 55.70 -6.69 9.12
C THR A 215 55.84 -5.78 7.90
N ALA A 216 55.15 -4.63 7.92
CA ALA A 216 55.30 -3.59 6.91
C ALA A 216 56.70 -2.96 6.99
N ASP A 217 57.31 -2.72 5.83
CA ASP A 217 58.53 -1.91 5.64
C ASP A 217 58.17 -0.41 5.55
#